data_AF-A9WLW8-F1
#
_entry.id   AF-A9WLW8-F1
#
_cell.length_a   1.000
_cell.length_b   1.000
_cell.length_c   1.000
_cell.angle_alpha   90.00
_cell.angle_beta   90.00
_cell.angle_gamma   90.00
#
_symmetry.space_group_name_H-M   'P 1'
#
loop_
_entity.id
_entity.type
_entity.pdbx_description
1 polymer ?
#
loop_
_entity_poly.entity_id
_entity_poly.type
_entity_poly.pdbx_seq_one_letter_code
_entity_poly.pdbx_strand_id
1 'polypeptide(L)'
;MATGLSAPPSNSKTVLPAGSERRLLPRPSARSLGVAAVLLALFLGVVAVSSLGLSGPRIVSSLDKIGKFLARSVPMDFSEPLVLAQLTLQTLSVVICGTLLATIISIPIAYFAARNTSPHPALRWLARGMTVLARSIPELVLLIIVITLVAGGPVWPSIVAIGLHSVGMIGKLFADAIEQIDEGPRIAIRAAGGGKLQEFVSGVLLQVLPSWVATVLHRNDINLRASAILGIVGMPGLGYELKASIDRLDYQRMLAAALILFALCVVMEIIATVLCSMILGRASAGKSLGSRLSRKLVTTTANGDGSLATIALPSPAKRRTSAPWTSRRIQVNLIGWLILAVLIWAVLYANINWPDVVNAVVNLPQRFSTLFPLSFGDTPAPKMMSLLWETFYIALAGTLIAVLFSVPFGSFAARNIAANGAVHKTFRLVLLAIRDIPELLLAIILILATGFGPIAGAFALGLGGIGLLGKLLADSFEEVDSGPETALKATGARRGQIYAAATFPQATPAFVGHIFYMLDSNVRAATVLGVVGGGGVGFVMFEATSRSQYNVVFTIALMILAIVLVIEGVSMWVRKALKS
;
A
#
# COMPACT_ATOMS: atom_id res chain seq x y z
N MET A 1 -9.82 89.34 -14.50
CA MET A 1 -8.93 89.73 -13.38
C MET A 1 -9.50 89.06 -12.14
N ALA A 2 -9.06 87.87 -11.75
CA ALA A 2 -7.78 87.52 -11.10
C ALA A 2 -7.71 87.97 -9.62
N THR A 3 -7.10 87.12 -8.81
CA THR A 3 -6.69 87.25 -7.38
C THR A 3 -7.76 86.81 -6.36
N GLY A 4 -7.49 86.02 -5.33
CA GLY A 4 -6.28 85.36 -4.85
C GLY A 4 -6.63 84.60 -3.56
N LEU A 5 -6.28 83.32 -3.46
CA LEU A 5 -6.49 82.50 -2.26
C LEU A 5 -5.17 82.36 -1.51
N SER A 6 -5.21 82.78 -0.24
CA SER A 6 -4.14 82.80 0.76
C SER A 6 -3.57 81.42 1.09
N ALA A 7 -2.25 81.35 1.26
CA ALA A 7 -1.54 80.19 1.80
C ALA A 7 -1.48 80.20 3.35
N PRO A 8 -1.62 79.05 4.04
CA PRO A 8 -1.18 78.85 5.42
C PRO A 8 0.13 78.02 5.49
N PRO A 9 0.77 77.91 6.67
CA PRO A 9 2.23 77.83 6.79
C PRO A 9 2.83 76.43 6.62
N SER A 10 4.13 76.41 6.32
CA SER A 10 4.97 75.22 6.12
C SER A 10 5.07 74.35 7.38
N ASN A 11 4.50 73.16 7.32
CA ASN A 11 4.68 72.13 8.35
C ASN A 11 5.97 71.35 8.07
N SER A 12 7.02 71.64 8.83
CA SER A 12 8.26 70.85 8.86
C SER A 12 7.97 69.46 9.42
N LYS A 13 7.93 68.45 8.56
CA LYS A 13 7.85 67.04 8.97
C LYS A 13 9.16 66.68 9.70
N THR A 14 9.07 66.47 11.01
CA THR A 14 10.07 65.78 11.82
C THR A 14 10.36 64.40 11.21
N VAL A 15 11.56 64.24 10.68
CA VAL A 15 12.12 62.94 10.27
C VAL A 15 12.47 62.19 11.55
N LEU A 16 11.68 61.19 11.91
CA LEU A 16 12.07 60.23 12.94
C LEU A 16 13.23 59.37 12.40
N PRO A 17 14.27 59.09 13.18
CA PRO A 17 15.38 58.26 12.73
C PRO A 17 14.89 56.85 12.47
N ALA A 18 15.37 56.24 11.39
CA ALA A 18 15.06 54.88 10.98
C ALA A 18 15.37 53.92 12.13
N GLY A 19 14.33 53.51 12.86
CA GLY A 19 14.41 52.41 13.80
C GLY A 19 14.87 51.18 13.05
N SER A 20 15.94 50.55 13.54
CA SER A 20 16.41 49.26 13.06
C SER A 20 15.25 48.27 13.13
N GLU A 21 14.56 48.05 12.01
CA GLU A 21 13.66 46.91 11.88
C GLU A 21 14.51 45.68 12.15
N ARG A 22 14.36 45.09 13.34
CA ARG A 22 14.87 43.75 13.60
C ARG A 22 14.24 42.89 12.52
N ARG A 23 15.04 42.46 11.53
CA ARG A 23 14.65 41.47 10.54
C ARG A 23 14.27 40.22 11.32
N LEU A 24 12.99 40.11 11.66
CA LEU A 24 12.41 38.88 12.15
C LEU A 24 12.65 37.88 11.02
N LEU A 25 13.46 36.86 11.28
CA LEU A 25 13.69 35.79 10.33
C LEU A 25 12.33 35.34 9.78
N PRO A 26 12.15 35.27 8.45
CA PRO A 26 10.88 34.89 7.87
C PRO A 26 10.46 33.54 8.46
N ARG A 27 9.23 33.47 8.99
CA ARG A 27 8.69 32.20 9.51
C ARG A 27 8.83 31.15 8.39
N PRO A 28 9.42 29.97 8.66
CA PRO A 28 9.58 28.95 7.63
C PRO A 28 8.20 28.66 7.03
N SER A 29 8.05 28.83 5.72
CA SER A 29 6.82 28.43 5.07
C SER A 29 6.64 26.93 5.26
N ALA A 30 5.41 26.46 5.42
CA ALA A 30 5.07 25.04 5.51
C ALA A 30 5.83 24.14 4.52
N ARG A 31 6.06 24.64 3.30
CA ARG A 31 6.86 23.99 2.26
C ARG A 31 8.32 23.81 2.66
N SER A 32 8.94 24.83 3.27
CA SER A 32 10.33 24.75 3.76
C SER A 32 10.51 23.74 4.89
N LEU A 33 9.52 23.59 5.77
CA LEU A 33 9.49 22.57 6.83
C LEU A 33 9.41 21.15 6.27
N GLY A 34 8.55 20.90 5.28
CA GLY A 34 8.47 19.58 4.66
C GLY A 34 9.70 19.23 3.83
N VAL A 35 10.29 20.20 3.13
CA VAL A 35 11.58 20.00 2.44
C VAL A 35 12.68 19.68 3.45
N ALA A 36 12.76 20.42 4.56
CA ALA A 36 13.73 20.12 5.62
C ALA A 36 13.53 18.72 6.22
N ALA A 37 12.27 18.28 6.43
CA ALA A 37 11.97 16.96 6.93
C ALA A 37 12.38 15.85 5.95
N VAL A 38 12.22 16.05 4.65
CA VAL A 38 12.71 15.09 3.63
C VAL A 38 14.22 15.09 3.56
N LEU A 39 14.87 16.27 3.55
CA LEU A 39 16.32 16.35 3.56
C LEU A 39 16.91 15.67 4.81
N LEU A 40 16.26 15.84 5.96
CA LEU A 40 16.62 15.13 7.19
C LEU A 40 16.41 13.62 7.05
N ALA A 41 15.28 13.15 6.51
CA ALA A 41 15.03 11.73 6.30
C ALA A 41 16.05 11.10 5.33
N LEU A 42 16.41 11.80 4.25
CA LEU A 42 17.45 11.36 3.32
C LEU A 42 18.84 11.38 3.97
N PHE A 43 19.16 12.41 4.74
CA PHE A 43 20.40 12.48 5.51
C PHE A 43 20.50 11.33 6.52
N LEU A 44 19.44 11.07 7.27
CA LEU A 44 19.35 9.92 8.18
C LEU A 44 19.45 8.59 7.43
N GLY A 45 18.93 8.51 6.20
CA GLY A 45 19.15 7.37 5.31
C GLY A 45 20.62 7.18 4.97
N VAL A 46 21.36 8.25 4.67
CA VAL A 46 22.81 8.18 4.37
C VAL A 46 23.57 7.73 5.61
N VAL A 47 23.23 8.29 6.78
CA VAL A 47 23.77 7.84 8.06
C VAL A 47 23.47 6.36 8.27
N ALA A 48 22.24 5.91 8.04
CA ALA A 48 21.86 4.50 8.17
C ALA A 48 22.70 3.60 7.25
N VAL A 49 22.87 3.97 5.98
CA VAL A 49 23.72 3.23 5.03
C VAL A 49 25.16 3.12 5.54
N SER A 50 25.70 4.21 6.10
CA SER A 50 27.05 4.19 6.69
C SER A 50 27.15 3.32 7.95
N SER A 51 26.16 3.42 8.85
CA SER A 51 26.09 2.64 10.10
C SER A 51 25.93 1.14 9.85
N LEU A 52 25.23 0.75 8.78
CA LEU A 52 25.05 -0.64 8.38
C LEU A 52 26.27 -1.23 7.65
N GLY A 53 27.30 -0.42 7.36
CA GLY A 53 28.52 -0.90 6.68
C GLY A 53 28.32 -1.24 5.20
N LEU A 54 27.36 -0.56 4.54
CA LEU A 54 27.10 -0.69 3.10
C LEU A 54 28.19 0.05 2.29
N SER A 55 29.28 -0.65 1.98
CA SER A 55 30.35 -0.12 1.11
C SER A 55 30.15 -0.55 -0.34
N GLY A 56 30.43 0.33 -1.32
CA GLY A 56 30.33 0.03 -2.77
C GLY A 56 30.94 -1.32 -3.21
N PRO A 57 32.17 -1.69 -2.79
CA PRO A 57 32.78 -2.98 -3.14
C PRO A 57 31.98 -4.20 -2.65
N ARG A 58 31.38 -4.11 -1.46
CA ARG A 58 30.52 -5.19 -0.93
C ARG A 58 29.28 -5.37 -1.79
N ILE A 59 28.68 -4.28 -2.30
CA ILE A 59 27.53 -4.34 -3.21
C ILE A 59 27.89 -5.10 -4.47
N VAL A 60 29.01 -4.76 -5.11
CA VAL A 60 29.47 -5.42 -6.33
C VAL A 60 29.75 -6.91 -6.07
N SER A 61 30.43 -7.25 -4.98
CA SER A 61 30.68 -8.65 -4.61
C SER A 61 29.40 -9.44 -4.33
N SER A 62 28.34 -8.77 -3.88
CA SER A 62 27.04 -9.39 -3.60
C SER A 62 26.33 -9.79 -4.89
N LEU A 63 26.43 -8.97 -5.94
CA LEU A 63 25.84 -9.26 -7.25
C LEU A 63 26.45 -10.52 -7.88
N ASP A 64 27.78 -10.70 -7.78
CA ASP A 64 28.45 -11.91 -8.27
C ASP A 64 27.97 -13.18 -7.55
N LYS A 65 27.77 -13.09 -6.23
CA LYS A 65 27.24 -14.20 -5.43
C LYS A 65 25.79 -14.54 -5.77
N ILE A 66 24.95 -13.55 -6.05
CA ILE A 66 23.58 -13.77 -6.55
C ILE A 66 23.61 -14.54 -7.87
N GLY A 67 24.49 -14.16 -8.81
CA GLY A 67 24.65 -14.86 -10.08
C GLY A 67 25.04 -16.34 -9.90
N LYS A 68 26.01 -16.61 -9.02
CA LYS A 68 26.43 -17.99 -8.67
C LYS A 68 25.33 -18.80 -7.99
N PHE A 69 24.55 -18.15 -7.12
CA PHE A 69 23.40 -18.77 -6.48
C PHE A 69 22.33 -19.17 -7.51
N LEU A 70 21.92 -18.23 -8.38
CA LEU A 70 20.94 -18.49 -9.44
C LEU A 70 21.42 -19.60 -10.39
N ALA A 71 22.71 -19.62 -10.73
CA ALA A 71 23.29 -20.68 -11.55
C ALA A 71 23.20 -22.06 -10.88
N ARG A 72 23.32 -22.14 -9.54
CA ARG A 72 23.17 -23.39 -8.77
C ARG A 72 21.70 -23.82 -8.64
N SER A 73 20.78 -22.86 -8.60
CA SER A 73 19.35 -23.11 -8.48
C SER A 73 18.67 -23.53 -9.79
N VAL A 74 19.40 -23.53 -10.92
CA VAL A 74 18.91 -23.98 -12.22
C VAL A 74 19.57 -25.33 -12.56
N PRO A 75 18.80 -26.36 -12.99
CA PRO A 75 17.36 -26.33 -13.29
C PRO A 75 16.47 -26.27 -12.05
N MET A 76 15.32 -25.60 -12.19
CA MET A 76 14.29 -25.55 -11.14
C MET A 76 13.57 -26.88 -11.06
N ASP A 77 13.35 -27.39 -9.85
CA ASP A 77 12.66 -28.67 -9.63
C ASP A 77 11.14 -28.48 -9.50
N PHE A 78 10.39 -29.10 -10.42
CA PHE A 78 8.92 -29.15 -10.43
C PHE A 78 8.39 -30.57 -10.27
N SER A 79 9.18 -31.48 -9.67
CA SER A 79 8.90 -32.91 -9.52
C SER A 79 7.52 -33.25 -8.93
N GLU A 80 6.95 -32.39 -8.07
CA GLU A 80 5.63 -32.59 -7.44
C GLU A 80 4.61 -31.49 -7.81
N PRO A 81 4.17 -31.42 -9.09
CA PRO A 81 3.35 -30.32 -9.57
C PRO A 81 1.97 -30.26 -8.91
N LEU A 82 1.43 -31.42 -8.51
CA LEU A 82 0.14 -31.49 -7.80
C LEU A 82 0.23 -30.87 -6.40
N VAL A 83 1.33 -31.12 -5.68
CA VAL A 83 1.55 -30.54 -4.35
C VAL A 83 1.70 -29.02 -4.46
N LEU A 84 2.50 -28.55 -5.42
CA LEU A 84 2.65 -27.12 -5.69
C LEU A 84 1.32 -26.46 -6.08
N ALA A 85 0.48 -27.13 -6.88
CA ALA A 85 -0.85 -26.64 -7.23
C ALA A 85 -1.77 -26.55 -6.00
N GLN A 86 -1.78 -27.56 -5.13
CA GLN A 86 -2.55 -27.53 -3.88
C GLN A 86 -2.11 -26.40 -2.95
N LEU A 87 -0.79 -26.20 -2.79
CA LEU A 87 -0.25 -25.09 -2.00
C LEU A 87 -0.61 -23.72 -2.60
N THR A 88 -0.64 -23.61 -3.93
CA THR A 88 -1.08 -22.40 -4.65
C THR A 88 -2.55 -22.12 -4.34
N LEU A 89 -3.42 -23.12 -4.44
CA LEU A 89 -4.85 -22.99 -4.13
C LEU A 89 -5.09 -22.68 -2.65
N GLN A 90 -4.32 -23.30 -1.74
CA GLN A 90 -4.38 -23.03 -0.31
C GLN A 90 -4.01 -21.57 0.00
N THR A 91 -2.94 -21.07 -0.63
CA THR A 91 -2.50 -19.68 -0.49
C THR A 91 -3.62 -18.73 -0.93
N LEU A 92 -4.19 -18.98 -2.11
CA LEU A 92 -5.26 -18.15 -2.67
C LEU A 92 -6.51 -18.18 -1.78
N SER A 93 -6.91 -19.36 -1.31
CA SER A 93 -8.05 -19.54 -0.41
C SER A 93 -7.90 -18.73 0.88
N VAL A 94 -6.75 -18.84 1.58
CA VAL A 94 -6.50 -18.13 2.84
C VAL A 94 -6.47 -16.62 2.63
N VAL A 95 -5.81 -16.15 1.57
CA VAL A 95 -5.70 -14.72 1.23
C VAL A 95 -7.06 -14.11 0.89
N ILE A 96 -7.88 -14.82 0.09
CA ILE A 96 -9.23 -14.39 -0.24
C ILE A 96 -10.11 -14.37 1.00
N CYS A 97 -10.05 -15.40 1.85
CA CYS A 97 -10.82 -15.45 3.09
C CYS A 97 -10.44 -14.32 4.06
N GLY A 98 -9.14 -14.04 4.22
CA GLY A 98 -8.66 -12.94 5.07
C GLY A 98 -9.12 -11.59 4.55
N THR A 99 -9.06 -11.37 3.23
CA THR A 99 -9.54 -10.13 2.60
C THR A 99 -11.07 -10.00 2.68
N LEU A 100 -11.81 -11.10 2.55
CA LEU A 100 -13.26 -11.14 2.72
C LEU A 100 -13.65 -10.78 4.16
N LEU A 101 -13.00 -11.40 5.16
CA LEU A 101 -13.19 -11.08 6.57
C LEU A 101 -12.95 -9.59 6.85
N ALA A 102 -11.83 -9.06 6.33
CA ALA A 102 -11.50 -7.65 6.45
C ALA A 102 -12.56 -6.74 5.82
N THR A 103 -13.07 -7.11 4.65
CA THR A 103 -14.11 -6.35 3.93
C THR A 103 -15.40 -6.30 4.75
N ILE A 104 -15.86 -7.44 5.29
CA ILE A 104 -17.06 -7.53 6.11
C ILE A 104 -16.94 -6.65 7.36
N ILE A 105 -15.80 -6.71 8.05
CA ILE A 105 -15.55 -5.90 9.25
C ILE A 105 -15.38 -4.41 8.91
N SER A 106 -14.83 -4.09 7.74
CA SER A 106 -14.55 -2.70 7.34
C SER A 106 -15.79 -1.91 6.95
N ILE A 107 -16.85 -2.55 6.46
CA ILE A 107 -18.11 -1.87 6.09
C ILE A 107 -18.72 -1.08 7.28
N PRO A 108 -18.99 -1.70 8.45
CA PRO A 108 -19.52 -0.95 9.59
C PRO A 108 -18.52 0.06 10.15
N ILE A 109 -17.22 -0.27 10.20
CA ILE A 109 -16.19 0.65 10.67
C ILE A 109 -16.14 1.90 9.77
N ALA A 110 -16.21 1.73 8.45
CA ALA A 110 -16.21 2.83 7.49
C ALA A 110 -17.45 3.72 7.64
N TYR A 111 -18.62 3.12 7.84
CA TYR A 111 -19.85 3.87 8.11
C TYR A 111 -19.72 4.79 9.34
N PHE A 112 -19.09 4.31 10.43
CA PHE A 112 -18.86 5.13 11.62
C PHE A 112 -17.68 6.11 11.47
N ALA A 113 -16.66 5.78 10.67
CA ALA A 113 -15.46 6.60 10.48
C ALA A 113 -15.65 7.79 9.51
N ALA A 114 -16.62 7.72 8.60
CA ALA A 114 -16.90 8.76 7.61
C ALA A 114 -17.71 9.93 8.20
N ARG A 115 -17.28 11.17 7.92
CA ARG A 115 -17.85 12.41 8.49
C ARG A 115 -19.33 12.63 8.19
N ASN A 116 -19.81 12.08 7.07
CA ASN A 116 -21.12 12.35 6.53
C ASN A 116 -22.17 11.29 6.91
N THR A 117 -21.75 10.09 7.30
CA THR A 117 -22.64 9.02 7.79
C THR A 117 -22.59 8.84 9.31
N SER A 118 -21.47 9.22 9.95
CA SER A 118 -21.28 9.00 11.38
C SER A 118 -22.31 9.76 12.24
N PRO A 119 -22.94 9.10 13.24
CA PRO A 119 -23.95 9.73 14.08
C PRO A 119 -23.36 10.67 15.15
N HIS A 120 -22.15 10.39 15.65
CA HIS A 120 -21.54 11.15 16.74
C HIS A 120 -20.01 11.28 16.56
N PRO A 121 -19.41 12.45 16.84
CA PRO A 121 -17.97 12.66 16.68
C PRO A 121 -17.08 11.68 17.46
N ALA A 122 -17.52 11.21 18.62
CA ALA A 122 -16.79 10.22 19.42
C ALA A 122 -16.73 8.85 18.73
N LEU A 123 -17.84 8.38 18.14
CA LEU A 123 -17.86 7.13 17.37
C LEU A 123 -16.96 7.23 16.14
N ARG A 124 -16.94 8.41 15.49
CA ARG A 124 -16.01 8.68 14.38
C ARG A 124 -14.56 8.58 14.81
N TRP A 125 -14.22 9.19 15.95
CA TRP A 125 -12.86 9.14 16.49
C TRP A 125 -12.46 7.71 16.86
N LEU A 126 -13.34 6.95 17.52
CA LEU A 126 -13.12 5.55 17.85
C LEU A 126 -12.93 4.69 16.60
N ALA A 127 -13.80 4.83 15.59
CA ALA A 127 -13.72 4.07 14.35
C ALA A 127 -12.43 4.39 13.57
N ARG A 128 -12.01 5.66 13.51
CA ARG A 128 -10.71 6.06 12.92
C ARG A 128 -9.53 5.58 13.78
N GLY A 129 -9.66 5.55 15.10
CA GLY A 129 -8.67 4.98 16.00
C GLY A 129 -8.47 3.49 15.76
N MET A 130 -9.56 2.73 15.63
CA MET A 130 -9.52 1.30 15.30
C MET A 130 -8.82 1.04 13.97
N THR A 131 -9.07 1.85 12.93
CA THR A 131 -8.39 1.67 11.64
C THR A 131 -6.90 1.98 11.69
N VAL A 132 -6.48 2.94 12.53
CA VAL A 132 -5.06 3.20 12.80
C VAL A 132 -4.43 2.02 13.55
N LEU A 133 -5.02 1.59 14.67
CA LEU A 133 -4.47 0.50 15.47
C LEU A 133 -4.34 -0.82 14.68
N ALA A 134 -5.37 -1.17 13.92
CA ALA A 134 -5.41 -2.41 13.13
C ALA A 134 -4.27 -2.49 12.09
N ARG A 135 -3.86 -1.37 11.47
CA ARG A 135 -2.77 -1.35 10.49
C ARG A 135 -1.37 -1.15 11.09
N SER A 136 -1.28 -0.70 12.34
CA SER A 136 0.03 -0.42 12.97
C SER A 136 0.78 -1.70 13.34
N ILE A 137 0.07 -2.79 13.64
CA ILE A 137 0.71 -4.10 13.92
C ILE A 137 1.05 -4.77 12.57
N PRO A 138 2.31 -5.16 12.33
CA PRO A 138 2.67 -5.94 11.15
C PRO A 138 1.92 -7.27 11.12
N GLU A 139 1.48 -7.70 9.93
CA GLU A 139 0.71 -8.94 9.75
C GLU A 139 1.42 -10.19 10.26
N LEU A 140 2.74 -10.29 10.13
CA LEU A 140 3.51 -11.41 10.66
C LEU A 140 3.52 -11.43 12.19
N VAL A 141 3.71 -10.26 12.80
CA VAL A 141 3.67 -10.11 14.26
C VAL A 141 2.29 -10.53 14.77
N LEU A 142 1.25 -10.07 14.07
CA LEU A 142 -0.12 -10.43 14.38
C LEU A 142 -0.37 -11.93 14.18
N LEU A 143 0.17 -12.55 13.14
CA LEU A 143 0.05 -14.00 12.92
C LEU A 143 0.66 -14.78 14.08
N ILE A 144 1.86 -14.42 14.53
CA ILE A 144 2.50 -15.09 15.68
C ILE A 144 1.60 -14.96 16.91
N ILE A 145 1.10 -13.75 17.21
CA ILE A 145 0.23 -13.53 18.36
C ILE A 145 -1.06 -14.36 18.27
N VAL A 146 -1.71 -14.39 17.10
CA VAL A 146 -2.98 -15.13 16.92
C VAL A 146 -2.74 -16.64 17.02
N ILE A 147 -1.66 -17.17 16.46
CA ILE A 147 -1.28 -18.59 16.60
C ILE A 147 -1.00 -18.94 18.06
N THR A 148 -0.31 -18.07 18.80
CA THR A 148 -0.06 -18.25 20.22
C THR A 148 -1.36 -18.24 21.04
N LEU A 149 -2.22 -17.27 20.75
CA LEU A 149 -3.47 -17.09 21.48
C LEU A 149 -4.51 -18.15 21.14
N VAL A 150 -4.35 -18.89 20.06
CA VAL A 150 -5.38 -19.80 19.60
C VAL A 150 -4.85 -21.13 19.08
N ALA A 151 -5.41 -22.22 19.59
CA ALA A 151 -5.13 -23.58 19.16
C ALA A 151 -6.11 -24.00 18.06
N GLY A 152 -5.69 -24.89 17.18
CA GLY A 152 -6.55 -25.46 16.13
C GLY A 152 -6.05 -25.29 14.70
N GLY A 153 -4.74 -25.47 14.50
CA GLY A 153 -4.12 -25.46 13.18
C GLY A 153 -3.87 -24.05 12.60
N PRO A 154 -3.07 -23.97 11.51
CA PRO A 154 -2.52 -22.69 11.05
C PRO A 154 -3.40 -21.92 10.06
N VAL A 155 -4.49 -22.51 9.55
CA VAL A 155 -5.32 -21.90 8.50
C VAL A 155 -6.12 -20.69 9.01
N TRP A 156 -7.01 -20.90 9.98
CA TRP A 156 -7.89 -19.83 10.45
C TRP A 156 -7.14 -18.70 11.23
N PRO A 157 -6.03 -18.93 11.98
CA PRO A 157 -5.19 -17.86 12.50
C PRO A 157 -4.65 -16.96 11.38
N SER A 158 -4.26 -17.56 10.26
CA SER A 158 -3.75 -16.83 9.08
C SER A 158 -4.82 -15.93 8.47
N ILE A 159 -6.06 -16.45 8.36
CA ILE A 159 -7.21 -15.66 7.89
C ILE A 159 -7.45 -14.46 8.82
N VAL A 160 -7.41 -14.67 10.13
CA VAL A 160 -7.63 -13.60 11.13
C VAL A 160 -6.50 -12.59 11.13
N ALA A 161 -5.24 -13.02 11.04
CA ALA A 161 -4.09 -12.12 11.01
C ALA A 161 -4.09 -11.23 9.75
N ILE A 162 -4.24 -11.84 8.57
CA ILE A 162 -4.37 -11.09 7.30
C ILE A 162 -5.59 -10.17 7.34
N GLY A 163 -6.71 -10.68 7.87
CA GLY A 163 -7.97 -9.97 7.95
C GLY A 163 -7.88 -8.73 8.84
N LEU A 164 -7.48 -8.89 10.09
CA LEU A 164 -7.42 -7.80 11.06
C LEU A 164 -6.40 -6.73 10.66
N HIS A 165 -5.23 -7.10 10.11
CA HIS A 165 -4.30 -6.12 9.56
C HIS A 165 -4.92 -5.35 8.36
N SER A 166 -5.67 -6.04 7.50
CA SER A 166 -6.34 -5.44 6.33
C SER A 166 -7.52 -4.53 6.70
N VAL A 167 -8.19 -4.75 7.84
CA VAL A 167 -9.27 -3.87 8.33
C VAL A 167 -8.81 -2.42 8.45
N GLY A 168 -7.57 -2.19 8.87
CA GLY A 168 -7.06 -0.82 9.05
C GLY A 168 -6.96 -0.04 7.75
N MET A 169 -6.52 -0.68 6.67
CA MET A 169 -6.41 -0.04 5.35
C MET A 169 -7.76 0.04 4.64
N ILE A 170 -8.50 -1.07 4.56
CA ILE A 170 -9.81 -1.12 3.88
C ILE A 170 -10.79 -0.19 4.57
N GLY A 171 -10.90 -0.22 5.91
CA GLY A 171 -11.80 0.64 6.65
C GLY A 171 -11.53 2.13 6.44
N LYS A 172 -10.26 2.53 6.38
CA LYS A 172 -9.89 3.92 6.06
C LYS A 172 -10.29 4.30 4.63
N LEU A 173 -9.91 3.50 3.63
CA LEU A 173 -10.20 3.79 2.23
C LEU A 173 -11.71 3.77 1.92
N PHE A 174 -12.45 2.87 2.56
CA PHE A 174 -13.90 2.82 2.47
C PHE A 174 -14.53 4.07 3.08
N ALA A 175 -14.05 4.52 4.25
CA ALA A 175 -14.51 5.76 4.87
C ALA A 175 -14.20 6.98 3.99
N ASP A 176 -12.98 7.10 3.47
CA ASP A 176 -12.56 8.18 2.58
C ASP A 176 -13.43 8.21 1.30
N ALA A 177 -13.77 7.05 0.74
CA ALA A 177 -14.69 6.94 -0.39
C ALA A 177 -16.13 7.38 -0.04
N ILE A 178 -16.63 7.02 1.14
CA ILE A 178 -17.94 7.53 1.64
C ILE A 178 -17.89 9.06 1.77
N GLU A 179 -16.79 9.65 2.23
CA GLU A 179 -16.68 11.11 2.41
C GLU A 179 -16.62 11.93 1.11
N GLN A 180 -16.39 11.25 -0.02
CA GLN A 180 -16.25 11.84 -1.36
C GLN A 180 -17.50 11.67 -2.24
N ILE A 181 -18.53 10.96 -1.78
CA ILE A 181 -19.78 10.77 -2.55
C ILE A 181 -20.52 12.10 -2.77
N ASP A 182 -21.39 12.13 -3.78
CA ASP A 182 -22.41 13.17 -3.88
C ASP A 182 -23.49 12.95 -2.80
N GLU A 183 -23.75 14.00 -2.03
CA GLU A 183 -24.72 14.03 -0.94
C GLU A 183 -26.18 14.10 -1.44
N GLY A 184 -26.40 14.54 -2.68
CA GLY A 184 -27.73 14.72 -3.26
C GLY A 184 -28.65 13.50 -3.13
N PRO A 185 -28.25 12.31 -3.62
CA PRO A 185 -29.05 11.08 -3.50
C PRO A 185 -29.41 10.73 -2.05
N ARG A 186 -28.48 10.90 -1.11
CA ARG A 186 -28.70 10.56 0.30
C ARG A 186 -29.68 11.51 0.97
N ILE A 187 -29.54 12.82 0.71
CA ILE A 187 -30.45 13.85 1.24
C ILE A 187 -31.87 13.66 0.66
N ALA A 188 -31.99 13.30 -0.62
CA ALA A 188 -33.29 13.03 -1.24
C ALA A 188 -34.02 11.85 -0.58
N ILE A 189 -33.32 10.75 -0.30
CA ILE A 189 -33.89 9.59 0.43
C ILE A 189 -34.35 10.01 1.83
N ARG A 190 -33.55 10.81 2.54
CA ARG A 190 -33.91 11.32 3.87
C ARG A 190 -35.15 12.22 3.81
N ALA A 191 -35.22 13.12 2.84
CA ALA A 191 -36.36 14.03 2.65
C ALA A 191 -37.66 13.28 2.33
N ALA A 192 -37.56 12.13 1.66
CA ALA A 192 -38.68 11.23 1.40
C ALA A 192 -39.10 10.37 2.63
N GLY A 193 -38.49 10.59 3.79
CA GLY A 193 -38.75 9.81 5.02
C GLY A 193 -38.01 8.48 5.11
N GLY A 194 -36.98 8.27 4.27
CA GLY A 194 -36.20 7.04 4.25
C GLY A 194 -35.36 6.84 5.51
N GLY A 195 -35.27 5.58 5.97
CA GLY A 195 -34.46 5.21 7.14
C GLY A 195 -32.95 5.21 6.87
N LYS A 196 -32.13 5.14 7.93
CA LYS A 196 -30.65 5.14 7.82
C LYS A 196 -30.10 4.00 6.95
N LEU A 197 -30.69 2.81 7.04
CA LEU A 197 -30.29 1.69 6.20
C LEU A 197 -30.63 1.93 4.72
N GLN A 198 -31.76 2.57 4.44
CA GLN A 198 -32.14 2.95 3.08
C GLN A 198 -31.20 4.05 2.55
N GLU A 199 -30.93 5.10 3.34
CA GLU A 199 -29.93 6.13 3.00
C GLU A 199 -28.58 5.51 2.65
N PHE A 200 -28.12 4.52 3.42
CA PHE A 200 -26.85 3.87 3.18
C PHE A 200 -26.89 2.99 1.93
N VAL A 201 -27.84 2.06 1.81
CA VAL A 201 -27.87 1.08 0.72
C VAL A 201 -28.12 1.73 -0.64
N SER A 202 -29.06 2.67 -0.75
CA SER A 202 -29.39 3.28 -2.05
C SER A 202 -28.70 4.62 -2.30
N GLY A 203 -28.33 5.37 -1.24
CA GLY A 203 -27.68 6.67 -1.37
C GLY A 203 -26.15 6.63 -1.31
N VAL A 204 -25.56 5.70 -0.56
CA VAL A 204 -24.10 5.65 -0.33
C VAL A 204 -23.45 4.47 -1.04
N LEU A 205 -23.90 3.24 -0.73
CA LEU A 205 -23.26 1.99 -1.14
C LEU A 205 -23.11 1.89 -2.66
N LEU A 206 -24.15 2.25 -3.42
CA LEU A 206 -24.12 2.20 -4.89
C LEU A 206 -23.09 3.15 -5.51
N GLN A 207 -22.81 4.30 -4.87
CA GLN A 207 -21.81 5.26 -5.36
C GLN A 207 -20.38 4.77 -5.07
N VAL A 208 -20.16 4.16 -3.90
CA VAL A 208 -18.82 3.72 -3.46
C VAL A 208 -18.45 2.32 -3.92
N LEU A 209 -19.41 1.50 -4.37
CA LEU A 209 -19.17 0.09 -4.72
C LEU A 209 -18.01 -0.12 -5.70
N PRO A 210 -17.85 0.68 -6.79
CA PRO A 210 -16.74 0.51 -7.71
C PRO A 210 -15.36 0.78 -7.08
N SER A 211 -15.25 1.80 -6.23
CA SER A 211 -14.00 2.13 -5.54
C SER A 211 -13.68 1.12 -4.43
N TRP A 212 -14.71 0.61 -3.75
CA TRP A 212 -14.59 -0.44 -2.75
C TRP A 212 -14.10 -1.75 -3.37
N VAL A 213 -14.67 -2.18 -4.49
CA VAL A 213 -14.20 -3.38 -5.21
C VAL A 213 -12.75 -3.22 -5.66
N ALA A 214 -12.38 -2.06 -6.22
CA ALA A 214 -10.99 -1.79 -6.59
C ALA A 214 -10.04 -1.85 -5.39
N THR A 215 -10.47 -1.32 -4.24
CA THR A 215 -9.71 -1.36 -2.99
C THR A 215 -9.53 -2.79 -2.48
N VAL A 216 -10.58 -3.61 -2.50
CA VAL A 216 -10.54 -5.02 -2.08
C VAL A 216 -9.61 -5.84 -2.97
N LEU A 217 -9.69 -5.66 -4.30
CA LEU A 217 -8.82 -6.36 -5.24
C LEU A 217 -7.35 -5.95 -5.07
N HIS A 218 -7.09 -4.66 -4.90
CA HIS A 218 -5.73 -4.18 -4.61
C HIS A 218 -5.20 -4.72 -3.28
N ARG A 219 -6.06 -4.79 -2.25
CA ARG A 219 -5.66 -5.33 -0.96
C ARG A 219 -5.39 -6.84 -1.02
N ASN A 220 -6.16 -7.57 -1.82
CA ASN A 220 -5.94 -9.00 -2.05
C ASN A 220 -4.57 -9.27 -2.70
N ASP A 221 -4.12 -8.43 -3.64
CA ASP A 221 -2.77 -8.50 -4.23
C ASP A 221 -1.66 -8.30 -3.18
N ILE A 222 -1.81 -7.29 -2.32
CA ILE A 222 -0.87 -7.04 -1.21
C ILE A 222 -0.83 -8.24 -0.26
N ASN A 223 -2.00 -8.73 0.15
CA ASN A 223 -2.12 -9.88 1.05
C ASN A 223 -1.56 -11.17 0.43
N LEU A 224 -1.63 -11.32 -0.89
CA LEU A 224 -1.01 -12.44 -1.59
C LEU A 224 0.51 -12.39 -1.49
N ARG A 225 1.11 -11.21 -1.68
CA ARG A 225 2.56 -11.03 -1.51
C ARG A 225 3.01 -11.27 -0.08
N ALA A 226 2.27 -10.72 0.87
CA ALA A 226 2.46 -10.92 2.30
C ALA A 226 2.47 -12.39 2.72
N SER A 227 1.61 -13.21 2.10
CA SER A 227 1.48 -14.65 2.40
C SER A 227 2.80 -15.41 2.26
N ALA A 228 3.70 -14.93 1.40
CA ALA A 228 5.04 -15.47 1.24
C ALA A 228 5.77 -15.45 2.59
N ILE A 229 5.84 -14.26 3.21
CA ILE A 229 6.59 -14.06 4.46
C ILE A 229 5.87 -14.73 5.63
N LEU A 230 4.54 -14.67 5.66
CA LEU A 230 3.73 -15.35 6.68
C LEU A 230 3.96 -16.87 6.70
N GLY A 231 4.32 -17.47 5.57
CA GLY A 231 4.64 -18.89 5.47
C GLY A 231 5.79 -19.35 6.37
N ILE A 232 6.75 -18.47 6.68
CA ILE A 232 7.87 -18.76 7.60
C ILE A 232 7.38 -19.02 9.02
N VAL A 233 6.29 -18.37 9.41
CA VAL A 233 5.66 -18.49 10.73
C VAL A 233 4.64 -19.64 10.76
N GLY A 234 4.43 -20.31 9.62
CA GLY A 234 3.55 -21.46 9.51
C GLY A 234 2.22 -21.19 8.82
N MET A 235 2.05 -20.05 8.15
CA MET A 235 0.89 -19.88 7.26
C MET A 235 0.90 -20.98 6.17
N PRO A 236 -0.19 -21.73 5.97
CA PRO A 236 -0.23 -22.79 4.99
C PRO A 236 -0.23 -22.24 3.56
N GLY A 237 0.50 -22.88 2.65
CA GLY A 237 0.59 -22.49 1.24
C GLY A 237 2.02 -22.42 0.72
N LEU A 238 2.22 -21.64 -0.35
CA LEU A 238 3.52 -21.54 -1.05
C LEU A 238 4.63 -21.02 -0.12
N GLY A 239 4.35 -20.04 0.75
CA GLY A 239 5.33 -19.51 1.69
C GLY A 239 5.88 -20.58 2.66
N TYR A 240 5.05 -21.55 3.06
CA TYR A 240 5.49 -22.67 3.90
C TYR A 240 6.46 -23.60 3.15
N GLU A 241 6.18 -23.86 1.87
CA GLU A 241 7.07 -24.66 1.02
C GLU A 241 8.40 -23.96 0.76
N LEU A 242 8.39 -22.63 0.62
CA LEU A 242 9.62 -21.84 0.58
C LEU A 242 10.45 -22.07 1.85
N LYS A 243 9.84 -21.93 3.03
CA LYS A 243 10.53 -22.15 4.31
C LYS A 243 11.06 -23.59 4.41
N ALA A 244 10.24 -24.58 4.06
CA ALA A 244 10.62 -25.98 4.12
C ALA A 244 11.79 -26.31 3.17
N SER A 245 11.83 -25.69 1.99
CA SER A 245 12.93 -25.86 1.03
C SER A 245 14.23 -25.21 1.52
N ILE A 246 14.13 -24.04 2.17
CA ILE A 246 15.28 -23.38 2.82
C ILE A 246 15.87 -24.26 3.92
N ASP A 247 15.03 -24.83 4.77
CA ASP A 247 15.47 -25.70 5.87
C ASP A 247 16.16 -26.98 5.37
N ARG A 248 15.76 -27.47 4.20
CA ARG A 248 16.38 -28.62 3.53
C ARG A 248 17.58 -28.24 2.65
N LEU A 249 17.89 -26.95 2.52
CA LEU A 249 18.89 -26.41 1.58
C LEU A 249 18.62 -26.78 0.11
N ASP A 250 17.36 -27.05 -0.23
CA ASP A 250 16.92 -27.37 -1.59
C ASP A 250 16.60 -26.09 -2.36
N TYR A 251 17.66 -25.48 -2.91
CA TYR A 251 17.54 -24.22 -3.62
C TYR A 251 16.83 -24.32 -4.98
N GLN A 252 16.75 -25.52 -5.57
CA GLN A 252 16.06 -25.74 -6.85
C GLN A 252 14.55 -25.70 -6.62
N ARG A 253 14.07 -26.41 -5.60
CA ARG A 253 12.65 -26.43 -5.20
C ARG A 253 12.21 -25.11 -4.60
N MET A 254 13.09 -24.45 -3.83
CA MET A 254 12.84 -23.09 -3.34
C MET A 254 12.61 -22.10 -4.50
N LEU A 255 13.47 -22.13 -5.53
CA LEU A 255 13.34 -21.22 -6.68
C LEU A 255 12.09 -21.54 -7.52
N ALA A 256 11.70 -22.81 -7.63
CA ALA A 256 10.47 -23.21 -8.30
C ALA A 256 9.22 -22.65 -7.58
N ALA A 257 9.13 -22.81 -6.26
CA ALA A 257 8.02 -22.27 -5.46
C ALA A 257 7.97 -20.72 -5.50
N ALA A 258 9.14 -20.08 -5.47
CA ALA A 258 9.31 -18.65 -5.64
C ALA A 258 8.79 -18.15 -7.00
N LEU A 259 9.12 -18.85 -8.09
CA LEU A 259 8.64 -18.52 -9.43
C LEU A 259 7.12 -18.67 -9.55
N ILE A 260 6.54 -19.72 -8.97
CA ILE A 260 5.08 -19.94 -8.95
C ILE A 260 4.39 -18.81 -8.20
N LEU A 261 4.91 -18.41 -7.05
CA LEU A 261 4.38 -17.29 -6.28
C LEU A 261 4.46 -15.97 -7.05
N PHE A 262 5.59 -15.68 -7.72
CA PHE A 262 5.73 -14.50 -8.57
C PHE A 262 4.72 -14.51 -9.73
N ALA A 263 4.62 -15.64 -10.44
CA ALA A 263 3.64 -15.81 -11.51
C ALA A 263 2.20 -15.63 -11.01
N LEU A 264 1.88 -16.15 -9.83
CA LEU A 264 0.57 -15.98 -9.19
C LEU A 264 0.28 -14.51 -8.88
N CYS A 265 1.25 -13.74 -8.36
CA CYS A 265 1.10 -12.31 -8.11
C CYS A 265 0.81 -11.54 -9.41
N VAL A 266 1.59 -11.80 -10.47
CA VAL A 266 1.38 -11.17 -11.80
C VAL A 266 0.00 -11.52 -12.36
N VAL A 267 -0.41 -12.78 -12.28
CA VAL A 267 -1.75 -13.22 -12.74
C VAL A 267 -2.85 -12.51 -11.96
N MET A 268 -2.71 -12.40 -10.62
CA MET A 268 -3.70 -11.73 -9.79
C MET A 268 -3.78 -10.23 -10.04
N GLU A 269 -2.67 -9.56 -10.33
CA GLU A 269 -2.71 -8.16 -10.76
C GLU A 269 -3.43 -7.99 -12.11
N ILE A 270 -3.18 -8.87 -13.07
CA ILE A 270 -3.87 -8.84 -14.37
C ILE A 270 -5.38 -9.01 -14.16
N ILE A 271 -5.79 -10.00 -13.36
CA ILE A 271 -7.20 -10.24 -13.01
C ILE A 271 -7.82 -9.00 -12.36
N ALA A 272 -7.15 -8.40 -11.36
CA ALA A 272 -7.62 -7.19 -10.69
C ALA A 272 -7.80 -6.03 -11.66
N THR A 273 -6.85 -5.81 -12.56
CA THR A 273 -6.89 -4.73 -13.55
C THR A 273 -8.04 -4.91 -14.54
N VAL A 274 -8.22 -6.14 -15.03
CA VAL A 274 -9.30 -6.49 -15.96
C VAL A 274 -10.66 -6.27 -15.29
N LEU A 275 -10.82 -6.78 -14.06
CA LEU A 275 -12.07 -6.67 -13.32
C LEU A 275 -12.45 -5.22 -13.01
N CYS A 276 -11.49 -4.40 -12.58
CA CYS A 276 -11.69 -2.95 -12.38
C CYS A 276 -12.14 -2.26 -13.67
N SER A 277 -11.54 -2.59 -14.82
CA SER A 277 -11.89 -1.98 -16.10
C SER A 277 -13.31 -2.31 -16.57
N MET A 278 -13.82 -3.49 -16.20
CA MET A 278 -15.18 -3.94 -16.51
C MET A 278 -16.23 -3.26 -15.63
N ILE A 279 -15.95 -3.15 -14.32
CA ILE A 279 -16.88 -2.56 -13.33
C ILE A 279 -16.99 -1.04 -13.51
N LEU A 280 -15.87 -0.34 -13.68
CA LEU A 280 -15.83 1.13 -13.75
C LEU A 280 -16.31 1.71 -15.09
N GLY A 281 -16.62 0.87 -16.08
CA GLY A 281 -17.35 1.32 -17.26
C GLY A 281 -16.76 2.55 -17.95
N ARG A 282 -15.47 2.52 -18.31
CA ARG A 282 -14.76 3.56 -19.09
C ARG A 282 -15.00 5.02 -18.62
N ALA A 283 -14.20 5.43 -17.64
CA ALA A 283 -13.70 6.80 -17.52
C ALA A 283 -12.20 6.79 -17.18
N SER A 284 -11.37 6.25 -18.07
CA SER A 284 -9.97 6.65 -18.14
C SER A 284 -9.44 6.37 -19.54
N ALA A 285 -9.18 7.45 -20.27
CA ALA A 285 -8.57 7.45 -21.58
C ALA A 285 -7.08 7.05 -21.47
N GLY A 286 -6.81 5.75 -21.41
CA GLY A 286 -5.48 5.18 -21.53
C GLY A 286 -5.46 4.11 -22.61
N LYS A 287 -4.57 4.24 -23.61
CA LYS A 287 -4.34 3.25 -24.68
C LYS A 287 -3.67 1.98 -24.09
N SER A 288 -4.37 1.22 -23.26
CA SER A 288 -3.94 -0.09 -22.76
C SER A 288 -4.19 -1.20 -23.79
N LEU A 289 -3.41 -2.28 -23.76
CA LEU A 289 -3.50 -3.43 -24.67
C LEU A 289 -4.92 -4.04 -24.71
N GLY A 290 -5.63 -4.05 -23.57
CA GLY A 290 -7.03 -4.50 -23.47
C GLY A 290 -8.04 -3.62 -24.23
N SER A 291 -7.70 -2.34 -24.45
CA SER A 291 -8.51 -1.45 -25.30
C SER A 291 -8.41 -1.80 -26.79
N ARG A 292 -7.34 -2.49 -27.22
CA ARG A 292 -7.15 -2.93 -28.61
C ARG A 292 -7.94 -4.22 -28.89
N LEU A 293 -7.95 -5.15 -27.93
CA LEU A 293 -8.75 -6.37 -28.00
C LEU A 293 -10.25 -6.07 -27.95
N SER A 294 -10.70 -5.22 -27.02
CA SER A 294 -12.12 -4.81 -26.96
C SER A 294 -12.57 -4.00 -28.18
N ARG A 295 -11.68 -3.21 -28.80
CA ARG A 295 -12.02 -2.48 -30.03
C ARG A 295 -12.19 -3.41 -31.22
N LYS A 296 -11.37 -4.46 -31.33
CA LYS A 296 -11.51 -5.50 -32.38
C LYS A 296 -12.81 -6.32 -32.24
N LEU A 297 -13.31 -6.49 -31.01
CA LEU A 297 -14.57 -7.18 -30.74
C LEU A 297 -15.81 -6.28 -30.90
N VAL A 298 -15.68 -4.97 -30.72
CA VAL A 298 -16.79 -4.00 -30.85
C VAL A 298 -16.91 -3.43 -32.28
N THR A 299 -15.84 -3.39 -33.07
CA THR A 299 -15.89 -2.92 -34.47
C THR A 299 -16.68 -3.82 -35.42
N THR A 300 -17.12 -5.00 -34.99
CA THR A 300 -17.95 -5.90 -35.82
C THR A 300 -19.46 -5.61 -35.68
N THR A 301 -19.89 -4.67 -34.84
CA THR A 301 -21.33 -4.38 -34.60
C THR A 301 -21.75 -2.93 -34.83
N ALA A 302 -20.91 -2.07 -35.39
CA ALA A 302 -21.23 -0.67 -35.64
C ALA A 302 -20.98 -0.26 -37.09
N ASN A 303 -21.73 -0.87 -38.02
CA ASN A 303 -22.13 -0.23 -39.27
C ASN A 303 -23.64 0.02 -39.14
N GLY A 304 -24.01 1.24 -38.75
CA GLY A 304 -25.38 1.69 -38.59
C GLY A 304 -25.38 3.20 -38.47
N ASP A 305 -25.82 3.84 -39.55
CA ASP A 305 -25.83 5.26 -39.88
C ASP A 305 -25.96 6.25 -38.71
N GLY A 306 -25.04 7.22 -38.70
CA GLY A 306 -25.08 8.37 -37.82
C GLY A 306 -26.09 9.41 -38.30
N SER A 307 -27.23 9.48 -37.61
CA SER A 307 -28.06 10.69 -37.56
C SER A 307 -28.28 11.05 -36.08
N LEU A 308 -27.91 12.27 -35.72
CA LEU A 308 -28.10 12.86 -34.40
C LEU A 308 -29.60 13.10 -34.15
N ALA A 309 -30.31 12.05 -33.75
CA ALA A 309 -31.70 12.15 -33.31
C ALA A 309 -31.76 12.82 -31.93
N THR A 310 -32.40 13.98 -31.88
CA THR A 310 -32.88 14.66 -30.69
C THR A 310 -33.57 13.65 -29.76
N ILE A 311 -33.05 13.44 -28.55
CA ILE A 311 -33.62 12.49 -27.58
C ILE A 311 -34.93 13.09 -27.06
N ALA A 312 -36.04 12.77 -27.73
CA ALA A 312 -37.38 13.03 -27.21
C ALA A 312 -37.58 12.20 -25.94
N LEU A 313 -37.90 12.86 -24.82
CA LEU A 313 -38.24 12.18 -23.57
C LEU A 313 -39.53 11.36 -23.78
N PRO A 314 -39.54 10.04 -23.51
CA PRO A 314 -40.74 9.22 -23.71
C PRO A 314 -41.89 9.66 -22.79
N SER A 315 -43.12 9.62 -23.32
CA SER A 315 -44.35 9.89 -22.57
C SER A 315 -44.46 9.06 -21.27
N PRO A 316 -44.99 9.63 -20.18
CA PRO A 316 -44.94 9.06 -18.82
C PRO A 316 -45.57 7.66 -18.68
N ALA A 317 -46.47 7.27 -19.58
CA ALA A 317 -47.22 6.00 -19.52
C ALA A 317 -46.41 4.73 -19.87
N LYS A 318 -45.16 4.84 -20.39
CA LYS A 318 -44.33 3.67 -20.80
C LYS A 318 -42.94 3.65 -20.16
N ARG A 319 -42.78 4.18 -18.94
CA ARG A 319 -41.54 3.95 -18.18
C ARG A 319 -41.55 2.53 -17.62
N ARG A 320 -40.95 1.58 -18.35
CA ARG A 320 -40.61 0.26 -17.79
C ARG A 320 -39.73 0.51 -16.55
N THR A 321 -40.20 0.07 -15.39
CA THR A 321 -39.49 0.21 -14.11
C THR A 321 -38.28 -0.73 -14.00
N SER A 322 -38.23 -1.77 -14.84
CA SER A 322 -37.06 -2.62 -14.99
C SER A 322 -36.22 -2.19 -16.20
N ALA A 323 -34.94 -1.91 -15.95
CA ALA A 323 -33.98 -1.71 -17.02
C ALA A 323 -33.95 -2.95 -17.94
N PRO A 324 -33.80 -2.80 -19.27
CA PRO A 324 -33.70 -3.94 -20.17
C PRO A 324 -32.42 -4.76 -19.89
N TRP A 325 -32.48 -6.07 -20.14
CA TRP A 325 -31.30 -6.94 -20.09
C TRP A 325 -30.43 -6.69 -21.32
N THR A 326 -29.50 -5.73 -21.18
CA THR A 326 -28.46 -5.48 -22.18
C THR A 326 -27.31 -6.48 -22.00
N SER A 327 -26.56 -6.74 -23.07
CA SER A 327 -25.37 -7.62 -23.00
C SER A 327 -24.38 -7.19 -21.94
N ARG A 328 -24.24 -5.87 -21.70
CA ARG A 328 -23.42 -5.31 -20.62
C ARG A 328 -23.96 -5.69 -19.23
N ARG A 329 -25.28 -5.64 -19.03
CA ARG A 329 -25.91 -6.03 -17.75
C ARG A 329 -25.74 -7.53 -17.48
N ILE A 330 -25.85 -8.36 -18.52
CA ILE A 330 -25.59 -9.81 -18.42
C ILE A 330 -24.13 -10.05 -18.03
N GLN A 331 -23.16 -9.39 -18.69
CA GLN A 331 -21.74 -9.51 -18.37
C GLN A 331 -21.42 -9.11 -16.92
N VAL A 332 -21.93 -7.97 -16.45
CA VAL A 332 -21.70 -7.51 -15.06
C VAL A 332 -22.30 -8.49 -14.05
N ASN A 333 -23.51 -8.98 -14.29
CA ASN A 333 -24.13 -9.96 -13.40
C ASN A 333 -23.37 -11.30 -13.39
N LEU A 334 -22.93 -11.79 -14.55
CA LEU A 334 -22.14 -13.03 -14.66
C LEU A 334 -20.82 -12.91 -13.88
N ILE A 335 -20.13 -11.77 -14.00
CA ILE A 335 -18.92 -11.48 -13.24
C ILE A 335 -19.23 -11.44 -11.73
N GLY A 336 -20.33 -10.82 -11.32
CA GLY A 336 -20.76 -10.82 -9.93
C GLY A 336 -20.98 -12.23 -9.38
N TRP A 337 -21.65 -13.10 -10.14
CA TRP A 337 -21.83 -14.51 -9.79
C TRP A 337 -20.52 -15.29 -9.75
N LEU A 338 -19.60 -15.03 -10.68
CA LEU A 338 -18.27 -15.65 -10.69
C LEU A 338 -17.46 -15.26 -9.45
N ILE A 339 -17.46 -13.98 -9.07
CA ILE A 339 -16.82 -13.51 -7.84
C ILE A 339 -17.41 -14.22 -6.62
N LEU A 340 -18.76 -14.28 -6.54
CA LEU A 340 -19.42 -14.99 -5.45
C LEU A 340 -19.04 -16.47 -5.40
N ALA A 341 -18.98 -17.15 -6.54
CA ALA A 341 -18.54 -18.54 -6.63
C ALA A 341 -17.10 -18.73 -6.15
N VAL A 342 -16.19 -17.82 -6.52
CA VAL A 342 -14.79 -17.83 -6.06
C VAL A 342 -14.70 -17.59 -4.54
N LEU A 343 -15.50 -16.68 -3.99
CA LEU A 343 -15.55 -16.45 -2.54
C LEU A 343 -16.06 -17.68 -1.79
N ILE A 344 -17.11 -18.33 -2.29
CA ILE A 344 -17.65 -19.58 -1.70
C ILE A 344 -16.59 -20.68 -1.80
N TRP A 345 -15.97 -20.87 -2.97
CA TRP A 345 -14.89 -21.84 -3.16
C TRP A 345 -13.73 -21.59 -2.18
N ALA A 346 -13.30 -20.35 -2.01
CA ALA A 346 -12.20 -20.02 -1.10
C ALA A 346 -12.52 -20.41 0.35
N VAL A 347 -13.73 -20.15 0.83
CA VAL A 347 -14.18 -20.51 2.19
C VAL A 347 -14.27 -22.03 2.36
N LEU A 348 -14.80 -22.74 1.36
CA LEU A 348 -14.90 -24.20 1.39
C LEU A 348 -13.52 -24.87 1.33
N TYR A 349 -12.62 -24.39 0.46
CA TYR A 349 -11.27 -24.92 0.30
C TYR A 349 -10.39 -24.64 1.52
N ALA A 350 -10.62 -23.52 2.23
CA ALA A 350 -9.89 -23.21 3.45
C ALA A 350 -10.07 -24.29 4.53
N ASN A 351 -11.17 -25.04 4.49
CA ASN A 351 -11.47 -26.13 5.43
C ASN A 351 -11.34 -25.69 6.90
N ILE A 352 -12.03 -24.59 7.25
CA ILE A 352 -11.97 -23.98 8.59
C ILE A 352 -12.65 -24.91 9.60
N ASN A 353 -11.90 -25.32 10.63
CA ASN A 353 -12.44 -26.08 11.75
C ASN A 353 -13.17 -25.16 12.75
N TRP A 354 -14.48 -24.99 12.57
CA TRP A 354 -15.31 -24.11 13.42
C TRP A 354 -15.25 -24.42 14.93
N PRO A 355 -15.25 -25.69 15.37
CA PRO A 355 -15.01 -26.03 16.78
C PRO A 355 -13.76 -25.38 17.38
N ASP A 356 -12.64 -25.40 16.63
CA ASP A 356 -11.39 -24.78 17.09
C ASP A 356 -11.54 -23.27 17.24
N VAL A 357 -12.22 -22.63 16.29
CA VAL A 357 -12.52 -21.18 16.33
C VAL A 357 -13.42 -20.83 17.52
N VAL A 358 -14.41 -21.64 17.85
CA VAL A 358 -15.27 -21.39 19.02
C VAL A 358 -14.46 -21.56 20.31
N ASN A 359 -13.71 -22.65 20.42
CA ASN A 359 -12.84 -22.92 21.57
C ASN A 359 -11.80 -21.81 21.77
N ALA A 360 -11.27 -21.28 20.68
CA ALA A 360 -10.38 -20.13 20.68
C ALA A 360 -10.97 -18.93 21.40
N VAL A 361 -12.15 -18.52 20.95
CA VAL A 361 -12.81 -17.29 21.39
C VAL A 361 -13.21 -17.42 22.84
N VAL A 362 -13.71 -18.59 23.26
CA VAL A 362 -14.08 -18.87 24.64
C VAL A 362 -12.86 -18.83 25.57
N ASN A 363 -11.74 -19.42 25.17
CA ASN A 363 -10.53 -19.47 25.99
C ASN A 363 -9.59 -18.27 25.82
N LEU A 364 -9.96 -17.30 24.98
CA LEU A 364 -9.14 -16.14 24.66
C LEU A 364 -8.70 -15.37 25.92
N PRO A 365 -9.57 -15.08 26.91
CA PRO A 365 -9.15 -14.34 28.11
C PRO A 365 -8.07 -15.07 28.91
N GLN A 366 -8.20 -16.40 29.06
CA GLN A 366 -7.25 -17.23 29.80
C GLN A 366 -5.92 -17.39 29.04
N ARG A 367 -5.96 -17.45 27.71
CA ARG A 367 -4.73 -17.50 26.90
C ARG A 367 -4.06 -16.14 26.78
N PHE A 368 -4.83 -15.06 26.85
CA PHE A 368 -4.27 -13.72 26.88
C PHE A 368 -3.53 -13.45 28.18
N SER A 369 -3.98 -14.00 29.32
CA SER A 369 -3.27 -13.83 30.59
C SER A 369 -1.90 -14.52 30.63
N THR A 370 -1.66 -15.54 29.80
CA THR A 370 -0.33 -16.20 29.72
C THR A 370 0.72 -15.32 29.03
N LEU A 371 0.31 -14.26 28.34
CA LEU A 371 1.22 -13.26 27.77
C LEU A 371 1.85 -12.36 28.84
N PHE A 372 1.31 -12.39 30.07
CA PHE A 372 1.79 -11.62 31.21
C PHE A 372 2.48 -12.52 32.26
N PRO A 373 3.54 -12.05 32.93
CA PRO A 373 4.14 -10.72 32.82
C PRO A 373 4.97 -10.53 31.55
N LEU A 374 5.03 -9.27 31.08
CA LEU A 374 5.93 -8.89 29.98
C LEU A 374 7.38 -9.18 30.38
N SER A 375 8.14 -9.80 29.48
CA SER A 375 9.52 -10.24 29.72
C SER A 375 10.37 -9.97 28.49
N PHE A 376 11.63 -9.61 28.72
CA PHE A 376 12.62 -9.51 27.64
C PHE A 376 13.37 -10.85 27.41
N GLY A 377 13.03 -11.89 28.18
CA GLY A 377 13.68 -13.19 28.10
C GLY A 377 15.18 -13.09 28.39
N ASP A 378 15.98 -13.74 27.55
CA ASP A 378 17.44 -13.75 27.67
C ASP A 378 18.10 -12.47 27.12
N THR A 379 17.34 -11.59 26.46
CA THR A 379 17.86 -10.36 25.84
C THR A 379 17.69 -9.17 26.78
N PRO A 380 18.77 -8.52 27.26
CA PRO A 380 18.64 -7.35 28.13
C PRO A 380 17.89 -6.20 27.45
N ALA A 381 17.13 -5.42 28.22
CA ALA A 381 16.35 -4.29 27.69
C ALA A 381 17.18 -3.28 26.86
N PRO A 382 18.42 -2.90 27.24
CA PRO A 382 19.26 -2.03 26.42
C PRO A 382 19.62 -2.66 25.06
N LYS A 383 19.86 -3.97 25.02
CA LYS A 383 20.13 -4.69 23.78
C LYS A 383 18.88 -4.73 22.89
N MET A 384 17.71 -4.97 23.47
CA MET A 384 16.43 -4.92 22.74
C MET A 384 16.18 -3.54 22.11
N MET A 385 16.47 -2.45 22.84
CA MET A 385 16.37 -1.09 22.30
C MET A 385 17.35 -0.86 21.15
N SER A 386 18.58 -1.35 21.26
CA SER A 386 19.55 -1.26 20.16
C SER A 386 19.09 -1.97 18.89
N LEU A 387 18.42 -3.13 19.04
CA LEU A 387 17.85 -3.88 17.92
C LEU A 387 16.66 -3.16 17.29
N LEU A 388 15.83 -2.44 18.07
CA LEU A 388 14.79 -1.59 17.53
C LEU A 388 15.38 -0.48 16.65
N TRP A 389 16.49 0.12 17.10
CA TRP A 389 17.20 1.14 16.33
C TRP A 389 17.80 0.56 15.06
N GLU A 390 18.33 -0.66 15.11
CA GLU A 390 18.80 -1.39 13.93
C GLU A 390 17.67 -1.62 12.93
N THR A 391 16.48 -2.04 13.37
CA THR A 391 15.29 -2.17 12.52
C THR A 391 14.91 -0.83 11.88
N PHE A 392 14.97 0.26 12.62
CA PHE A 392 14.69 1.60 12.08
C PHE A 392 15.74 2.03 11.04
N TYR A 393 17.03 1.74 11.28
CA TYR A 393 18.09 2.00 10.29
C TYR A 393 17.96 1.15 9.03
N ILE A 394 17.58 -0.12 9.15
CA ILE A 394 17.30 -0.99 8.00
C ILE A 394 16.19 -0.37 7.13
N ALA A 395 15.12 0.12 7.76
CA ALA A 395 14.02 0.78 7.05
C ALA A 395 14.45 2.09 6.38
N LEU A 396 15.20 2.96 7.07
CA LEU A 396 15.73 4.20 6.51
C LEU A 396 16.67 3.96 5.32
N ALA A 397 17.59 2.99 5.44
CA ALA A 397 18.51 2.62 4.37
C ALA A 397 17.74 2.08 3.15
N GLY A 398 16.75 1.19 3.38
CA GLY A 398 15.86 0.70 2.32
C GLY A 398 15.09 1.83 1.64
N THR A 399 14.53 2.78 2.41
CA THR A 399 13.82 3.93 1.85
C THR A 399 14.75 4.82 1.02
N LEU A 400 15.99 5.04 1.46
CA LEU A 400 16.97 5.81 0.69
C LEU A 400 17.31 5.13 -0.64
N ILE A 401 17.56 3.81 -0.63
CA ILE A 401 17.82 3.03 -1.84
C ILE A 401 16.62 3.14 -2.79
N ALA A 402 15.40 2.94 -2.29
CA ALA A 402 14.19 3.08 -3.09
C ALA A 402 14.08 4.47 -3.72
N VAL A 403 14.25 5.55 -2.94
CA VAL A 403 14.22 6.93 -3.44
C VAL A 403 15.24 7.16 -4.54
N LEU A 404 16.48 6.73 -4.33
CA LEU A 404 17.59 6.95 -5.26
C LEU A 404 17.29 6.38 -6.66
N PHE A 405 16.70 5.18 -6.73
CA PHE A 405 16.37 4.53 -7.99
C PHE A 405 14.97 4.89 -8.52
N SER A 406 14.00 5.18 -7.65
CA SER A 406 12.65 5.57 -8.06
C SER A 406 12.61 6.92 -8.76
N VAL A 407 13.48 7.88 -8.42
CA VAL A 407 13.53 9.18 -9.14
C VAL A 407 13.83 8.99 -10.64
N PRO A 408 14.93 8.34 -11.06
CA PRO A 408 15.19 8.12 -12.48
C PRO A 408 14.15 7.19 -13.13
N PHE A 409 13.80 6.07 -12.50
CA PHE A 409 12.90 5.08 -13.10
C PHE A 409 11.47 5.63 -13.23
N GLY A 410 10.98 6.34 -12.21
CA GLY A 410 9.68 7.02 -12.21
C GLY A 410 9.61 8.15 -13.22
N SER A 411 10.68 8.94 -13.37
CA SER A 411 10.77 9.99 -14.40
C SER A 411 10.67 9.42 -15.81
N PHE A 412 11.36 8.32 -16.11
CA PHE A 412 11.27 7.67 -17.41
C PHE A 412 9.97 6.88 -17.62
N ALA A 413 9.28 6.50 -16.54
CA ALA A 413 7.98 5.85 -16.59
C ALA A 413 6.81 6.82 -16.76
N ALA A 414 6.99 8.14 -16.57
CA ALA A 414 5.93 9.14 -16.74
C ALA A 414 5.75 9.54 -18.22
N ARG A 415 4.50 9.55 -18.72
CA ARG A 415 4.20 9.81 -20.14
C ARG A 415 4.57 11.22 -20.63
N ASN A 416 4.51 12.22 -19.76
CA ASN A 416 4.86 13.62 -20.06
C ASN A 416 6.38 13.87 -20.08
N ILE A 417 7.17 13.07 -19.35
CA ILE A 417 8.63 13.26 -19.23
C ILE A 417 9.39 12.35 -20.20
N ALA A 418 8.93 11.13 -20.42
CA ALA A 418 9.63 10.13 -21.22
C ALA A 418 9.94 10.62 -22.65
N ALA A 419 11.14 10.27 -23.14
CA ALA A 419 11.60 10.76 -24.45
C ALA A 419 10.73 10.26 -25.62
N ASN A 420 10.26 9.02 -25.54
CA ASN A 420 9.36 8.38 -26.50
C ASN A 420 8.44 7.36 -25.79
N GLY A 421 7.42 6.89 -26.49
CA GLY A 421 6.45 5.94 -25.93
C GLY A 421 7.02 4.53 -25.64
N ALA A 422 8.18 4.19 -26.21
CA ALA A 422 8.85 2.92 -25.92
C ALA A 422 9.53 2.97 -24.55
N VAL A 423 10.30 4.03 -24.26
CA VAL A 423 10.93 4.28 -22.96
C VAL A 423 9.88 4.27 -21.85
N HIS A 424 8.79 5.02 -22.02
CA HIS A 424 7.66 5.02 -21.08
C HIS A 424 7.16 3.61 -20.76
N LYS A 425 6.88 2.80 -21.79
CA LYS A 425 6.36 1.44 -21.60
C LYS A 425 7.38 0.50 -20.97
N THR A 426 8.64 0.59 -21.38
CA THR A 426 9.73 -0.23 -20.83
C THR A 426 9.93 0.06 -19.36
N PHE A 427 10.08 1.33 -18.96
CA PHE A 427 10.25 1.67 -17.55
C PHE A 427 9.00 1.38 -16.72
N ARG A 428 7.79 1.53 -17.29
CA ARG A 428 6.57 1.12 -16.59
C ARG A 428 6.56 -0.41 -16.40
N LEU A 429 6.89 -1.20 -17.41
CA LEU A 429 7.00 -2.65 -17.29
C LEU A 429 8.05 -3.07 -16.25
N VAL A 430 9.22 -2.42 -16.23
CA VAL A 430 10.27 -2.67 -15.24
C VAL A 430 9.80 -2.37 -13.83
N LEU A 431 9.11 -1.24 -13.61
CA LEU A 431 8.55 -0.89 -12.30
C LEU A 431 7.47 -1.89 -11.85
N LEU A 432 6.61 -2.34 -12.75
CA LEU A 432 5.65 -3.41 -12.44
C LEU A 432 6.39 -4.70 -12.06
N ALA A 433 7.34 -5.15 -12.88
CA ALA A 433 8.08 -6.38 -12.63
C ALA A 433 8.83 -6.38 -11.30
N ILE A 434 9.52 -5.28 -10.95
CA ILE A 434 10.22 -5.15 -9.66
C ILE A 434 9.23 -5.21 -8.49
N ARG A 435 8.10 -4.50 -8.61
CA ARG A 435 7.08 -4.45 -7.56
C ARG A 435 6.45 -5.82 -7.31
N ASP A 436 6.36 -6.67 -8.34
CA ASP A 436 5.64 -7.94 -8.24
C ASP A 436 6.49 -9.05 -7.60
N ILE A 437 7.79 -8.82 -7.37
CA ILE A 437 8.65 -9.73 -6.62
C ILE A 437 8.33 -9.61 -5.13
N PRO A 438 7.86 -10.67 -4.44
CA PRO A 438 7.69 -10.66 -3.00
C PRO A 438 8.99 -10.28 -2.27
N GLU A 439 8.86 -9.43 -1.26
CA GLU A 439 9.98 -8.94 -0.45
C GLU A 439 10.70 -10.10 0.26
N LEU A 440 9.96 -11.18 0.57
CA LEU A 440 10.54 -12.41 1.09
C LEU A 440 11.62 -12.98 0.17
N LEU A 441 11.29 -13.09 -1.12
CA LEU A 441 12.18 -13.72 -2.11
C LEU A 441 13.46 -12.92 -2.26
N LEU A 442 13.31 -11.59 -2.35
CA LEU A 442 14.45 -10.68 -2.39
C LEU A 442 15.31 -10.87 -1.14
N ALA A 443 14.71 -10.91 0.05
CA ALA A 443 15.45 -11.12 1.29
C ALA A 443 16.20 -12.45 1.32
N ILE A 444 15.56 -13.57 0.96
CA ILE A 444 16.23 -14.88 0.97
C ILE A 444 17.40 -14.89 -0.01
N ILE A 445 17.20 -14.44 -1.25
CA ILE A 445 18.26 -14.39 -2.27
C ILE A 445 19.42 -13.51 -1.78
N LEU A 446 19.11 -12.36 -1.18
CA LEU A 446 20.11 -11.43 -0.64
C LEU A 446 20.82 -11.99 0.60
N ILE A 447 20.14 -12.71 1.48
CA ILE A 447 20.74 -13.37 2.64
C ILE A 447 21.69 -14.48 2.18
N LEU A 448 21.29 -15.28 1.20
CA LEU A 448 22.14 -16.35 0.66
C LEU A 448 23.37 -15.79 -0.07
N ALA A 449 23.26 -14.61 -0.68
CA ALA A 449 24.39 -13.96 -1.33
C ALA A 449 25.29 -13.19 -0.34
N THR A 450 24.71 -12.39 0.55
CA THR A 450 25.46 -11.43 1.40
C THR A 450 25.75 -11.95 2.80
N GLY A 451 25.06 -13.00 3.22
CA GLY A 451 24.99 -13.48 4.60
C GLY A 451 23.78 -12.91 5.34
N PHE A 452 23.52 -13.48 6.52
CA PHE A 452 22.51 -12.96 7.45
C PHE A 452 22.87 -11.54 7.92
N GLY A 453 21.85 -10.71 8.11
CA GLY A 453 21.99 -9.41 8.77
C GLY A 453 21.34 -8.21 8.07
N PRO A 454 21.59 -7.00 8.62
CA PRO A 454 20.90 -5.77 8.22
C PRO A 454 21.07 -5.35 6.77
N ILE A 455 22.21 -5.69 6.16
CA ILE A 455 22.55 -5.33 4.79
C ILE A 455 21.57 -5.99 3.81
N ALA A 456 21.36 -7.30 3.96
CA ALA A 456 20.40 -8.04 3.14
C ALA A 456 18.98 -7.47 3.33
N GLY A 457 18.63 -7.13 4.58
CA GLY A 457 17.36 -6.50 4.91
C GLY A 457 17.14 -5.17 4.19
N ALA A 458 18.11 -4.27 4.27
CA ALA A 458 18.05 -2.96 3.64
C ALA A 458 17.96 -3.05 2.11
N PHE A 459 18.71 -3.96 1.48
CA PHE A 459 18.61 -4.18 0.03
C PHE A 459 17.27 -4.76 -0.40
N ALA A 460 16.71 -5.71 0.35
CA ALA A 460 15.43 -6.30 -0.02
C ALA A 460 14.30 -5.26 0.04
N LEU A 461 14.26 -4.46 1.12
CA LEU A 461 13.31 -3.35 1.26
C LEU A 461 13.55 -2.28 0.19
N GLY A 462 14.81 -1.95 -0.08
CA GLY A 462 15.18 -0.98 -1.10
C GLY A 462 14.70 -1.39 -2.48
N LEU A 463 15.08 -2.59 -2.94
CA LEU A 463 14.71 -3.12 -4.24
C LEU A 463 13.19 -3.26 -4.40
N GLY A 464 12.49 -3.83 -3.41
CA GLY A 464 11.03 -3.93 -3.43
C GLY A 464 10.35 -2.55 -3.48
N GLY A 465 10.92 -1.57 -2.77
CA GLY A 465 10.42 -0.20 -2.74
C GLY A 465 10.55 0.57 -4.07
N ILE A 466 11.50 0.21 -4.94
CA ILE A 466 11.73 0.89 -6.23
C ILE A 466 10.47 0.87 -7.09
N GLY A 467 9.82 -0.30 -7.19
CA GLY A 467 8.66 -0.52 -8.04
C GLY A 467 7.45 0.32 -7.60
N LEU A 468 7.13 0.31 -6.31
CA LEU A 468 6.01 1.07 -5.75
C LEU A 468 6.27 2.57 -5.78
N LEU A 469 7.40 3.05 -5.23
CA LEU A 469 7.69 4.48 -5.17
C LEU A 469 7.92 5.07 -6.57
N GLY A 470 8.54 4.32 -7.47
CA GLY A 470 8.74 4.73 -8.85
C GLY A 470 7.41 4.88 -9.60
N LYS A 471 6.46 3.96 -9.39
CA LYS A 471 5.11 4.05 -9.97
C LYS A 471 4.34 5.24 -9.40
N LEU A 472 4.32 5.41 -8.07
CA LEU A 472 3.64 6.54 -7.43
C LEU A 472 4.21 7.89 -7.88
N LEU A 473 5.53 7.98 -8.04
CA LEU A 473 6.19 9.16 -8.56
C LEU A 473 5.84 9.42 -10.04
N ALA A 474 5.82 8.37 -10.87
CA ALA A 474 5.42 8.49 -12.28
C ALA A 474 3.98 8.96 -12.42
N ASP A 475 3.05 8.40 -11.64
CA ASP A 475 1.64 8.80 -11.62
C ASP A 475 1.50 10.26 -11.15
N SER A 476 2.28 10.67 -10.15
CA SER A 476 2.30 12.06 -9.66
C SER A 476 2.85 13.03 -10.71
N PHE A 477 3.83 12.62 -11.51
CA PHE A 477 4.31 13.43 -12.65
C PHE A 477 3.27 13.54 -13.77
N GLU A 478 2.51 12.48 -14.04
CA GLU A 478 1.44 12.48 -15.06
C GLU A 478 0.24 13.35 -14.66
N GLU A 479 0.06 13.65 -13.37
CA GLU A 479 -1.03 14.47 -12.82
C GLU A 479 -0.69 15.98 -12.76
N VAL A 480 0.57 16.37 -13.01
CA VAL A 480 1.01 17.78 -12.99
C VAL A 480 0.29 18.59 -14.07
N ASP A 481 -0.04 19.86 -13.77
CA ASP A 481 -0.60 20.79 -14.74
C ASP A 481 0.39 21.10 -15.88
N SER A 482 -0.09 20.93 -17.11
CA SER A 482 0.65 21.22 -18.34
C SER A 482 0.85 22.71 -18.63
N GLY A 483 0.15 23.61 -17.93
CA GLY A 483 0.24 25.06 -18.11
C GLY A 483 1.67 25.61 -17.94
N PRO A 484 2.31 25.44 -16.77
CA PRO A 484 3.70 25.86 -16.54
C PRO A 484 4.72 25.24 -17.52
N GLU A 485 4.51 23.97 -17.90
CA GLU A 485 5.38 23.29 -18.89
C GLU A 485 5.28 23.95 -20.28
N THR A 486 4.05 24.29 -20.69
CA THR A 486 3.78 24.94 -21.99
C THR A 486 4.35 26.36 -22.02
N ALA A 487 4.26 27.09 -20.92
CA ALA A 487 4.83 28.43 -20.79
C ALA A 487 6.36 28.42 -20.93
N LEU A 488 7.05 27.52 -20.22
CA LEU A 488 8.52 27.38 -20.34
C LEU A 488 8.94 26.92 -21.74
N LYS A 489 8.13 26.05 -22.38
CA LYS A 489 8.40 25.63 -23.76
C LYS A 489 8.30 26.81 -24.74
N ALA A 490 7.36 27.74 -24.52
CA ALA A 490 7.21 28.94 -25.35
C ALA A 490 8.41 29.90 -25.22
N THR A 491 9.10 29.91 -24.07
CA THR A 491 10.34 30.69 -23.88
C THR A 491 11.60 30.00 -24.43
N GLY A 492 11.47 28.85 -25.11
CA GLY A 492 12.58 28.10 -25.67
C GLY A 492 13.31 27.17 -24.69
N ALA A 493 12.72 26.86 -23.52
CA ALA A 493 13.34 25.98 -22.54
C ALA A 493 13.49 24.54 -23.06
N ARG A 494 14.64 23.93 -22.77
CA ARG A 494 14.93 22.51 -23.09
C ARG A 494 14.18 21.58 -22.14
N ARG A 495 13.97 20.31 -22.53
CA ARG A 495 13.23 19.30 -21.72
C ARG A 495 13.72 19.17 -20.28
N GLY A 496 15.04 19.19 -20.06
CA GLY A 496 15.61 19.14 -18.71
C GLY A 496 15.32 20.39 -17.88
N GLN A 497 15.28 21.57 -18.51
CA GLN A 497 14.89 22.82 -17.84
C GLN A 497 13.41 22.82 -17.48
N ILE A 498 12.54 22.34 -18.39
CA ILE A 498 11.11 22.18 -18.13
C ILE A 498 10.88 21.20 -16.96
N TYR A 499 11.56 20.04 -16.99
CA TYR A 499 11.48 19.05 -15.92
C TYR A 499 11.90 19.64 -14.55
N ALA A 500 13.07 20.29 -14.50
CA ALA A 500 13.62 20.82 -13.24
C ALA A 500 12.85 22.04 -12.72
N ALA A 501 12.29 22.88 -13.60
CA ALA A 501 11.66 24.15 -13.21
C ALA A 501 10.12 24.08 -13.11
N ALA A 502 9.45 23.18 -13.84
CA ALA A 502 7.99 23.04 -13.81
C ALA A 502 7.54 21.68 -13.27
N THR A 503 7.97 20.56 -13.86
CA THR A 503 7.37 19.25 -13.56
C THR A 503 7.74 18.75 -12.16
N PHE A 504 9.04 18.70 -11.84
CA PHE A 504 9.53 18.16 -10.57
C PHE A 504 9.10 18.99 -9.34
N PRO A 505 9.19 20.35 -9.36
CA PRO A 505 8.73 21.16 -8.23
C PRO A 505 7.23 21.00 -7.94
N GLN A 506 6.41 20.85 -8.99
CA GLN A 506 4.96 20.64 -8.82
C GLN A 506 4.63 19.27 -8.21
N ALA A 507 5.37 18.22 -8.58
CA ALA A 507 5.20 16.88 -8.02
C ALA A 507 5.86 16.69 -6.64
N THR A 508 6.74 17.60 -6.21
CA THR A 508 7.51 17.48 -4.96
C THR A 508 6.64 17.27 -3.71
N PRO A 509 5.52 18.00 -3.50
CA PRO A 509 4.67 17.78 -2.32
C PRO A 509 4.07 16.36 -2.26
N ALA A 510 3.65 15.82 -3.41
CA ALA A 510 3.17 14.44 -3.51
C ALA A 510 4.31 13.44 -3.27
N PHE A 511 5.48 13.68 -3.87
CA PHE A 511 6.66 12.85 -3.68
C PHE A 511 7.12 12.76 -2.23
N VAL A 512 7.16 13.89 -1.50
CA VAL A 512 7.42 13.94 -0.05
C VAL A 512 6.43 13.03 0.69
N GLY A 513 5.14 13.12 0.36
CA GLY A 513 4.11 12.25 0.92
C GLY A 513 4.34 10.77 0.66
N HIS A 514 4.85 10.43 -0.53
CA HIS A 514 5.19 9.05 -0.90
C HIS A 514 6.44 8.54 -0.17
N ILE A 515 7.46 9.37 0.05
CA ILE A 515 8.65 9.01 0.84
C ILE A 515 8.27 8.66 2.28
N PHE A 516 7.47 9.49 2.95
CA PHE A 516 7.04 9.21 4.33
C PHE A 516 6.14 7.98 4.41
N TYR A 517 5.31 7.74 3.38
CA TYR A 517 4.52 6.52 3.30
C TYR A 517 5.43 5.28 3.17
N MET A 518 6.46 5.38 2.32
CA MET A 518 7.44 4.31 2.13
C MET A 518 8.25 4.05 3.41
N LEU A 519 8.65 5.09 4.14
CA LEU A 519 9.36 4.93 5.41
C LEU A 519 8.51 4.19 6.44
N ASP A 520 7.26 4.62 6.64
CA ASP A 520 6.32 3.96 7.55
C ASP A 520 6.08 2.49 7.16
N SER A 521 5.89 2.22 5.86
CA SER A 521 5.76 0.84 5.35
C SER A 521 7.03 0.02 5.58
N ASN A 522 8.21 0.58 5.30
CA ASN A 522 9.49 -0.10 5.44
C ASN A 522 9.83 -0.41 6.89
N VAL A 523 9.41 0.41 7.86
CA VAL A 523 9.61 0.12 9.28
C VAL A 523 8.84 -1.13 9.70
N ARG A 524 7.58 -1.26 9.26
CA ARG A 524 6.80 -2.49 9.47
C ARG A 524 7.42 -3.67 8.71
N ALA A 525 7.80 -3.48 7.45
CA ALA A 525 8.39 -4.55 6.65
C ALA A 525 9.75 -5.02 7.21
N ALA A 526 10.56 -4.13 7.78
CA ALA A 526 11.85 -4.46 8.39
C ALA A 526 11.71 -5.43 9.58
N THR A 527 10.66 -5.30 10.39
CA THR A 527 10.41 -6.25 11.49
C THR A 527 10.08 -7.64 10.98
N VAL A 528 9.29 -7.69 9.89
CA VAL A 528 8.91 -8.95 9.24
C VAL A 528 10.16 -9.60 8.60
N LEU A 529 11.00 -8.80 7.94
CA LEU A 529 12.22 -9.27 7.30
C LEU A 529 13.27 -9.76 8.30
N GLY A 530 13.30 -9.17 9.50
CA GLY A 530 14.19 -9.61 10.57
C GLY A 530 13.95 -11.07 10.98
N VAL A 531 12.71 -11.56 10.92
CA VAL A 531 12.34 -12.96 11.20
C VAL A 531 12.96 -13.92 10.19
N VAL A 532 13.15 -13.46 8.96
CA VAL A 532 13.78 -14.23 7.87
C VAL A 532 15.31 -14.20 7.95
N GLY A 533 15.88 -13.36 8.83
CA GLY A 533 17.32 -13.16 8.94
C GLY A 533 17.82 -11.81 8.43
N GLY A 534 16.92 -10.85 8.17
CA GLY A 534 17.25 -9.48 7.78
C GLY A 534 17.77 -8.58 8.90
N GLY A 535 17.97 -9.11 10.11
CA GLY A 535 18.50 -8.37 11.28
C GLY A 535 17.45 -7.66 12.13
N GLY A 536 17.92 -6.90 13.13
CA GLY A 536 17.08 -6.15 14.08
C GLY A 536 16.18 -7.01 14.97
N VAL A 537 15.09 -6.42 15.47
CA VAL A 537 14.20 -7.06 16.46
C VAL A 537 13.49 -8.30 15.94
N GLY A 538 13.23 -8.37 14.63
CA GLY A 538 12.59 -9.54 14.03
C GLY A 538 13.38 -10.83 14.24
N PHE A 539 14.71 -10.76 14.32
CA PHE A 539 15.54 -11.95 14.58
C PHE A 539 15.29 -12.52 15.98
N VAL A 540 15.26 -11.67 17.00
CA VAL A 540 14.96 -12.09 18.39
C VAL A 540 13.51 -12.57 18.50
N MET A 541 12.60 -11.98 17.72
CA MET A 541 11.22 -12.43 17.64
C MET A 541 11.12 -13.86 17.08
N PHE A 542 11.87 -14.17 16.02
CA PHE A 542 11.93 -15.51 15.46
C PHE A 542 12.44 -16.51 16.49
N GLU A 543 13.55 -16.21 17.16
CA GLU A 543 14.13 -17.07 18.19
C GLU A 543 13.16 -17.31 19.37
N ALA A 544 12.51 -16.25 19.87
CA ALA A 544 11.51 -16.36 20.92
C ALA A 544 10.31 -17.20 20.49
N THR A 545 9.88 -17.08 19.23
CA THR A 545 8.81 -17.90 18.64
C THR A 545 9.23 -19.37 18.56
N SER A 546 10.44 -19.66 18.09
CA SER A 546 10.97 -21.03 18.03
C SER A 546 11.11 -21.68 19.41
N ARG A 547 11.38 -20.89 20.45
CA ARG A 547 11.45 -21.35 21.86
C ARG A 547 10.10 -21.35 22.58
N SER A 548 9.00 -21.02 21.89
CA SER A 548 7.66 -20.86 22.49
C SER A 548 7.61 -19.86 23.66
N GLN A 549 8.48 -18.84 23.65
CA GLN A 549 8.54 -17.77 24.67
C GLN A 549 7.54 -16.65 24.32
N TYR A 550 6.26 -16.95 24.46
CA TYR A 550 5.17 -16.09 24.01
C TYR A 550 5.06 -14.72 24.71
N ASN A 551 5.47 -14.64 25.97
CA ASN A 551 5.60 -13.40 26.71
C ASN A 551 6.65 -12.45 26.10
N VAL A 552 7.78 -12.99 25.61
CA VAL A 552 8.83 -12.22 24.93
C VAL A 552 8.35 -11.75 23.56
N VAL A 553 7.70 -12.64 22.80
CA VAL A 553 7.08 -12.31 21.51
C VAL A 553 6.08 -11.16 21.65
N PHE A 554 5.20 -11.21 22.65
CA PHE A 554 4.21 -10.16 22.88
C PHE A 554 4.86 -8.84 23.32
N THR A 555 5.91 -8.90 24.13
CA THR A 555 6.70 -7.72 24.52
C THR A 555 7.33 -7.05 23.29
N ILE A 556 7.96 -7.83 22.41
CA ILE A 556 8.50 -7.37 21.13
C ILE A 556 7.41 -6.74 20.26
N ALA A 557 6.24 -7.38 20.17
CA ALA A 557 5.12 -6.86 19.40
C ALA A 557 4.64 -5.49 19.88
N LEU A 558 4.54 -5.29 21.21
CA LEU A 558 4.17 -4.00 21.80
C LEU A 558 5.23 -2.93 21.52
N MET A 559 6.51 -3.29 21.56
CA MET A 559 7.61 -2.39 21.21
C MET A 559 7.56 -1.96 19.74
N ILE A 560 7.30 -2.90 18.83
CA ILE A 560 7.12 -2.62 17.40
C ILE A 560 5.88 -1.73 17.19
N LEU A 561 4.76 -2.03 17.85
CA LEU A 561 3.56 -1.20 17.78
C LEU A 561 3.84 0.24 18.25
N ALA A 562 4.56 0.40 19.36
CA ALA A 562 4.90 1.71 19.90
C ALA A 562 5.74 2.53 18.91
N ILE A 563 6.80 1.96 18.33
CA ILE A 563 7.65 2.68 17.37
C ILE A 563 6.90 3.02 16.08
N VAL A 564 6.07 2.11 15.57
CA VAL A 564 5.24 2.36 14.38
C VAL A 564 4.25 3.49 14.65
N LEU A 565 3.57 3.50 15.79
CA LEU A 565 2.65 4.58 16.17
C LEU A 565 3.34 5.93 16.32
N VAL A 566 4.58 5.95 16.84
CA VAL A 566 5.38 7.18 16.91
C VAL A 566 5.71 7.70 15.50
N ILE A 567 6.18 6.85 14.61
CA ILE A 567 6.57 7.22 13.23
C ILE A 567 5.36 7.66 12.41
N GLU A 568 4.24 6.96 12.57
CA GLU A 568 2.93 7.32 12.05
C GLU A 568 2.50 8.71 12.53
N GLY A 569 2.60 8.98 13.84
CA GLY A 569 2.30 10.27 14.46
C GLY A 569 3.12 11.41 13.86
N VAL A 570 4.44 11.21 13.75
CA VAL A 570 5.36 12.17 13.11
C VAL A 570 4.98 12.39 11.65
N SER A 571 4.69 11.31 10.91
CA SER A 571 4.30 11.39 9.50
C SER A 571 3.00 12.17 9.29
N MET A 572 2.00 11.96 10.16
CA MET A 572 0.74 12.71 10.13
C MET A 572 0.95 14.19 10.44
N TRP A 573 1.82 14.49 11.41
CA TRP A 573 2.17 15.87 11.76
C TRP A 573 2.86 16.59 10.60
N VAL A 574 3.86 15.97 9.96
CA VAL A 574 4.54 16.54 8.78
C VAL A 574 3.56 16.76 7.62
N ARG A 575 2.69 15.78 7.33
CA ARG A 575 1.67 15.92 6.26
C ARG A 575 0.68 17.05 6.53
N LYS A 576 0.30 17.26 7.79
CA LYS A 576 -0.59 18.36 8.17
C LYS A 576 0.12 19.71 8.00
N ALA A 577 1.38 19.79 8.42
CA ALA A 577 2.20 20.99 8.26
C ALA A 577 2.44 21.34 6.78
N LEU A 578 2.48 20.38 5.87
CA LEU A 578 2.63 20.61 4.42
C LEU A 578 1.35 21.11 3.71
N LYS A 579 0.17 20.90 4.31
CA LYS A 579 -1.13 21.32 3.76
C LYS A 579 -1.57 22.71 4.23
N SER A 580 -1.10 23.15 5.40
CA SER A 580 -1.17 24.55 5.86
C SER A 580 -0.21 25.43 5.09
#